data_AF-A0A8H7UWP9-F1
#
_entry.id   AF-A0A8H7UWP9-F1
#
_cell.length_a   1.000
_cell.length_b   1.000
_cell.length_c   1.000
_cell.angle_alpha   90.00
_cell.angle_beta   90.00
_cell.angle_gamma   90.00
#
_symmetry.space_group_name_H-M   'P 1'
#
loop_
_entity.id
_entity.type
_entity.pdbx_description
1 polymer ?
#
loop_
_entity_poly.entity_id
_entity_poly.type
_entity_poly.pdbx_seq_one_letter_code
_entity_poly.pdbx_strand_id
1 'polypeptide(L)'
;MNETRSSSPQKQQKQHQQQHTNDMELTPLEYEYKQLKRKMKEMTEMNIRLNKDYFHAKKKIRTLTFERNLLLDNIGRLENMASDDSDSDIYSDLSDTDDDLDIATFSNSIVAKSKILKRLAVVKPDMATTTVSSAPKRTKLTRMSVKTRRVQPIDRDSQGNPKLPQQIGVLTVLNLGAIVTDRPTFHNERYIFPVGYTVSRTYPSMIDPHSNTVITSTIVDGGDAPRFHVVAADMPHEPIIANSATGAWTVVVRRSNEIRHRDHSNSASGPDYYGFKHPTIANLIQDLPGARDLKQYVWQTFEEMEPRAAKGVMAAAEKKRGNLEQMGSANKKLPEEYEEEEEEEEDLSLISEL
;
A
#
# COMPACT_ATOMS: atom_id res chain seq x y z
N MET A 1 -21.24 -87.56 38.37
CA MET A 1 -19.78 -87.52 38.15
C MET A 1 -19.49 -86.38 37.19
N ASN A 2 -18.81 -85.33 37.66
CA ASN A 2 -17.80 -84.57 36.91
C ASN A 2 -17.30 -83.38 37.75
N GLU A 3 -16.04 -83.52 38.16
CA GLU A 3 -14.92 -82.57 38.16
C GLU A 3 -15.06 -81.12 38.67
N THR A 4 -14.18 -80.85 39.63
CA THR A 4 -13.75 -79.56 40.17
C THR A 4 -12.83 -78.80 39.21
N ARG A 5 -12.89 -77.46 39.21
CA ARG A 5 -11.67 -76.61 39.12
C ARG A 5 -11.89 -75.19 39.67
N SER A 6 -10.80 -74.73 40.29
CA SER A 6 -10.61 -73.58 41.17
C SER A 6 -10.58 -72.22 40.46
N SER A 7 -11.06 -71.16 41.12
CA SER A 7 -10.90 -69.75 40.73
C SER A 7 -10.25 -68.95 41.88
N SER A 8 -9.14 -68.28 41.57
CA SER A 8 -8.21 -67.61 42.48
C SER A 8 -8.68 -66.27 43.10
N PRO A 9 -8.13 -65.87 44.27
CA PRO A 9 -8.53 -64.69 45.07
C PRO A 9 -7.78 -63.41 44.66
N GLN A 10 -7.93 -62.93 43.42
CA GLN A 10 -7.23 -61.71 42.95
C GLN A 10 -8.14 -60.49 42.71
N LYS A 11 -9.45 -60.60 42.95
CA LYS A 11 -10.40 -59.50 42.69
C LYS A 11 -10.73 -58.62 43.90
N GLN A 12 -10.33 -58.97 45.12
CA GLN A 12 -10.67 -58.18 46.31
C GLN A 12 -9.58 -57.18 46.74
N GLN A 13 -8.35 -57.29 46.25
CA GLN A 13 -7.29 -56.31 46.57
C GLN A 13 -7.31 -55.04 45.70
N LYS A 14 -8.09 -55.00 44.61
CA LYS A 14 -8.16 -53.82 43.73
C LYS A 14 -9.15 -52.74 44.16
N GLN A 15 -9.99 -52.99 45.17
CA GLN A 15 -11.00 -52.01 45.62
C GLN A 15 -10.61 -51.20 46.86
N HIS A 16 -9.59 -51.61 47.62
CA HIS A 16 -9.10 -50.85 48.78
C HIS A 16 -7.93 -49.90 48.47
N GLN A 17 -7.54 -49.78 47.20
CA GLN A 17 -6.43 -48.91 46.76
C GLN A 17 -6.87 -47.77 45.84
N GLN A 18 -8.16 -47.43 45.87
CA GLN A 18 -8.73 -46.25 45.21
C GLN A 18 -9.36 -45.32 46.27
N GLN A 19 -8.56 -44.88 47.25
CA GLN A 19 -9.03 -43.80 48.15
C GLN A 19 -7.92 -43.02 48.88
N HIS A 20 -6.67 -43.10 48.44
CA HIS A 20 -5.68 -42.08 48.76
C HIS A 20 -5.22 -41.43 47.46
N THR A 21 -6.05 -40.49 46.99
CA THR A 21 -5.63 -39.43 46.09
C THR A 21 -4.54 -38.65 46.80
N ASN A 22 -3.29 -38.86 46.38
CA ASN A 22 -2.16 -37.99 46.73
C ASN A 22 -2.50 -36.57 46.26
N ASP A 23 -2.93 -35.73 47.19
CA ASP A 23 -2.66 -34.29 47.12
C ASP A 23 -1.14 -34.14 47.15
N MET A 24 -0.55 -34.17 45.96
CA MET A 24 0.87 -33.89 45.77
C MET A 24 1.04 -32.39 46.01
N GLU A 25 1.53 -32.04 47.21
CA GLU A 25 1.93 -30.67 47.53
C GLU A 25 2.95 -30.19 46.49
N LEU A 26 2.48 -29.34 45.57
CA LEU A 26 3.32 -28.66 44.61
C LEU A 26 4.37 -27.87 45.37
N THR A 27 5.63 -28.00 44.97
CA THR A 27 6.69 -27.18 45.56
C THR A 27 6.37 -25.69 45.35
N PRO A 28 6.79 -24.78 46.24
CA PRO A 28 6.52 -23.35 46.08
C PRO A 28 6.93 -22.80 44.71
N LEU A 29 8.02 -23.34 44.13
CA LEU A 29 8.53 -22.99 42.82
C LEU A 29 7.62 -23.47 41.65
N GLU A 30 7.05 -24.67 41.77
CA GLU A 30 6.11 -25.19 40.76
C GLU A 30 4.76 -24.47 40.81
N TYR A 31 4.35 -24.04 42.00
CA TYR A 31 3.17 -23.17 42.16
C TYR A 31 3.40 -21.81 41.49
N GLU A 32 4.54 -21.16 41.74
CA GLU A 32 4.98 -19.93 41.06
C GLU A 32 5.00 -20.09 39.53
N TYR A 33 5.62 -21.17 39.02
CA TYR A 33 5.68 -21.45 37.58
C TYR A 33 4.30 -21.65 36.96
N LYS A 34 3.40 -22.35 37.65
CA LYS A 34 2.03 -22.57 37.20
C LYS A 34 1.23 -21.26 37.18
N GLN A 35 1.44 -20.38 38.17
CA GLN A 35 0.83 -19.06 38.19
C GLN A 35 1.38 -18.16 37.07
N LEU A 36 2.69 -18.20 36.82
CA LEU A 36 3.32 -17.46 35.73
C LEU A 36 2.81 -17.92 34.36
N LYS A 37 2.70 -19.23 34.16
CA LYS A 37 2.15 -19.82 32.92
C LYS A 37 0.68 -19.42 32.70
N ARG A 38 -0.12 -19.37 33.77
CA ARG A 38 -1.51 -18.90 33.72
C ARG A 38 -1.58 -17.41 33.35
N LYS A 39 -0.77 -16.57 34.00
CA LYS A 39 -0.68 -15.13 33.67
C LYS A 39 -0.24 -14.89 32.23
N MET A 40 0.73 -15.65 31.73
CA MET A 40 1.18 -15.57 30.32
C MET A 40 0.06 -15.91 29.34
N LYS A 41 -0.74 -16.95 29.65
CA LYS A 41 -1.89 -17.31 28.83
C LYS A 41 -2.97 -16.24 28.84
N GLU A 42 -3.33 -15.72 30.02
CA GLU A 42 -4.30 -14.63 30.18
C GLU A 42 -3.85 -13.36 29.44
N MET A 43 -2.56 -13.01 29.52
CA MET A 43 -1.97 -11.89 28.78
C MET A 43 -2.06 -12.09 27.26
N THR A 44 -1.79 -13.30 26.77
CA THR A 44 -1.85 -13.61 25.34
C THR A 44 -3.29 -13.50 24.82
N GLU A 45 -4.26 -14.04 25.55
CA GLU A 45 -5.68 -13.93 25.21
C GLU A 45 -6.16 -12.48 25.24
N MET A 46 -5.70 -11.68 26.21
CA MET A 46 -5.98 -10.25 26.28
C MET A 46 -5.42 -9.51 25.07
N ASN A 47 -4.17 -9.76 24.68
CA ASN A 47 -3.55 -9.15 23.50
C ASN A 47 -4.31 -9.49 22.20
N ILE A 48 -4.76 -10.73 22.04
CA ILE A 48 -5.58 -11.12 20.87
C ILE A 48 -6.90 -10.33 20.85
N ARG A 49 -7.55 -10.18 22.00
CA ARG A 49 -8.78 -9.41 22.11
C ARG A 49 -8.56 -7.92 21.83
N LEU A 50 -7.50 -7.34 22.40
CA LEU A 50 -7.14 -5.94 22.22
C LEU A 50 -6.82 -5.63 20.75
N ASN A 51 -6.10 -6.52 20.07
CA ASN A 51 -5.83 -6.41 18.64
C ASN A 51 -7.11 -6.46 17.80
N LYS A 52 -8.06 -7.32 18.17
CA LYS A 52 -9.37 -7.37 17.51
C LYS A 52 -10.13 -6.07 17.70
N ASP A 53 -10.20 -5.55 18.92
CA ASP A 53 -10.91 -4.31 19.21
C ASP A 53 -10.24 -3.11 18.53
N TYR A 54 -8.90 -3.08 18.51
CA TYR A 54 -8.10 -2.11 17.76
C TYR A 54 -8.41 -2.14 16.26
N PHE A 55 -8.49 -3.32 15.64
CA PHE A 55 -8.86 -3.47 14.24
C PHE A 55 -10.26 -2.90 13.94
N HIS A 56 -11.24 -3.17 14.81
CA HIS A 56 -12.61 -2.66 14.65
C HIS A 56 -12.65 -1.13 14.82
N ALA A 57 -11.93 -0.60 15.82
CA ALA A 57 -11.79 0.84 16.03
C ALA A 57 -11.15 1.52 14.82
N LYS A 58 -10.05 0.96 14.28
CA LYS A 58 -9.37 1.47 13.10
C LYS A 58 -10.27 1.48 11.86
N LYS A 59 -11.05 0.42 11.64
CA LYS A 59 -12.04 0.38 10.56
C LYS A 59 -13.11 1.46 10.74
N LYS A 60 -13.60 1.64 11.98
CA LYS A 60 -14.61 2.67 12.29
C LYS A 60 -14.05 4.08 12.09
N ILE A 61 -12.81 4.34 12.48
CA ILE A 61 -12.09 5.61 12.23
C ILE A 61 -12.03 5.88 10.73
N ARG A 62 -11.60 4.91 9.90
CA ARG A 62 -11.57 5.10 8.44
C ARG A 62 -12.94 5.47 7.85
N THR A 63 -14.01 4.80 8.30
CA THR A 63 -15.37 5.12 7.85
C THR A 63 -15.80 6.51 8.28
N LEU A 64 -15.56 6.88 9.54
CA LEU A 64 -15.92 8.20 10.06
C LEU A 64 -15.10 9.31 9.42
N THR A 65 -13.81 9.09 9.13
CA THR A 65 -12.96 10.05 8.40
C THR A 65 -13.47 10.26 6.98
N PHE A 66 -13.89 9.19 6.30
CA PHE A 66 -14.52 9.31 4.99
C PHE A 66 -15.84 10.09 5.05
N GLU A 67 -16.71 9.78 6.00
CA GLU A 67 -17.97 10.51 6.22
C GLU A 67 -17.72 11.99 6.57
N ARG A 68 -16.75 12.28 7.45
CA ARG A 68 -16.33 13.64 7.80
C ARG A 68 -15.90 14.41 6.56
N ASN A 69 -15.02 13.84 5.74
CA ASN A 69 -14.50 14.51 4.55
C ASN A 69 -15.61 14.75 3.53
N LEU A 70 -16.54 13.81 3.37
CA LEU A 70 -17.70 13.97 2.50
C LEU A 70 -18.63 15.10 3.00
N LEU A 71 -18.82 15.24 4.31
CA LEU A 71 -19.60 16.32 4.90
C LEU A 71 -18.90 17.68 4.77
N LEU A 72 -17.57 17.73 4.98
CA LEU A 72 -16.77 18.94 4.77
C LEU A 72 -16.83 19.41 3.31
N ASP A 73 -16.73 18.48 2.35
CA ASP A 73 -16.87 18.79 0.93
C ASP A 73 -18.28 19.33 0.61
N ASN A 74 -19.32 18.77 1.22
CA ASN A 74 -20.70 19.24 1.03
C ASN A 74 -20.92 20.62 1.67
N ILE A 75 -20.37 20.87 2.85
CA ILE A 75 -20.45 22.17 3.54
C ILE A 75 -19.70 23.23 2.72
N GLY A 76 -18.47 22.96 2.29
CA GLY A 76 -17.70 23.89 1.46
C GLY A 76 -18.41 24.21 0.13
N ARG A 77 -19.16 23.27 -0.44
CA ARG A 77 -20.00 23.55 -1.62
C ARG A 77 -21.19 24.46 -1.30
N LEU A 78 -21.78 24.33 -0.13
CA LEU A 78 -22.89 25.17 0.32
C LEU A 78 -22.41 26.57 0.74
N GLU A 79 -21.24 26.67 1.35
CA GLU A 79 -20.59 27.94 1.71
C GLU A 79 -20.14 28.72 0.45
N ASN A 80 -19.56 28.05 -0.54
CA ASN A 80 -19.21 28.66 -1.83
C ASN A 80 -20.42 29.02 -2.70
N MET A 81 -21.62 28.53 -2.38
CA MET A 81 -22.87 29.01 -2.98
C MET A 81 -23.45 30.23 -2.23
N ALA A 82 -22.98 30.51 -1.02
CA ALA A 82 -23.50 31.54 -0.13
C ALA A 82 -22.63 32.80 0.00
N SER A 83 -21.39 32.80 -0.50
CA SER A 83 -20.50 33.96 -0.48
C SER A 83 -19.85 34.20 -1.83
N ASP A 84 -20.30 35.25 -2.51
CA ASP A 84 -19.54 35.95 -3.53
C ASP A 84 -18.43 36.77 -2.83
N ASP A 85 -17.26 36.86 -3.48
CA ASP A 85 -16.02 37.55 -3.08
C ASP A 85 -15.22 37.00 -1.87
N SER A 86 -14.05 36.42 -2.18
CA SER A 86 -12.72 36.89 -1.74
C SER A 86 -11.73 35.74 -1.50
N ASP A 87 -10.60 35.90 -2.19
CA ASP A 87 -9.35 35.13 -2.17
C ASP A 87 -8.77 34.96 -0.75
N SER A 88 -8.48 33.72 -0.34
CA SER A 88 -7.28 33.31 0.43
C SER A 88 -7.38 31.87 0.92
N ASP A 89 -6.19 31.29 1.19
CA ASP A 89 -5.87 30.11 1.99
C ASP A 89 -5.37 28.90 1.18
N ILE A 90 -4.04 28.78 1.02
CA ILE A 90 -3.09 28.24 2.00
C ILE A 90 -3.28 26.73 2.16
N TYR A 91 -2.27 26.03 1.63
CA TYR A 91 -2.02 24.60 1.75
C TYR A 91 -2.29 24.09 3.18
N SER A 92 -3.26 23.19 3.32
CA SER A 92 -3.24 22.16 4.36
C SER A 92 -2.90 20.82 3.72
N ASP A 93 -1.59 20.67 3.47
CA ASP A 93 -0.95 19.37 3.42
C ASP A 93 -0.86 18.85 4.86
N LEU A 94 -1.74 17.91 5.21
CA LEU A 94 -1.50 16.97 6.29
C LEU A 94 -1.85 15.59 5.76
N SER A 95 -0.85 14.96 5.16
CA SER A 95 -0.75 13.52 5.10
C SER A 95 -0.81 12.95 6.51
N ASP A 96 -1.92 12.30 6.86
CA ASP A 96 -1.96 11.38 7.98
C ASP A 96 -1.66 9.98 7.41
N THR A 97 -0.39 9.62 7.48
CA THR A 97 0.09 8.26 7.24
C THR A 97 -0.26 7.42 8.45
N ASP A 98 -1.26 6.55 8.32
CA ASP A 98 -1.42 5.40 9.21
C ASP A 98 -1.50 4.13 8.36
N ASP A 99 -0.32 3.55 8.24
CA ASP A 99 -0.01 2.20 7.80
C ASP A 99 -0.77 1.13 8.60
N ASP A 100 -0.68 -0.12 8.14
CA ASP A 100 -1.31 -1.38 8.56
C ASP A 100 -2.69 -1.68 7.99
N LEU A 101 -2.71 -2.63 7.04
CA LEU A 101 -3.16 -3.98 7.40
C LEU A 101 -2.81 -5.08 6.39
N ASP A 102 -2.35 -6.17 6.99
CA ASP A 102 -2.09 -7.51 6.47
C ASP A 102 -3.24 -8.10 5.66
N ILE A 103 -2.87 -8.70 4.52
CA ILE A 103 -3.73 -9.56 3.71
C ILE A 103 -3.19 -10.99 3.80
N ALA A 104 -3.55 -11.68 4.89
CA ALA A 104 -3.24 -13.10 5.06
C ALA A 104 -4.44 -13.87 5.63
N THR A 105 -5.67 -13.63 5.13
CA THR A 105 -6.76 -14.62 5.22
C THR A 105 -7.88 -14.33 4.22
N PHE A 106 -7.62 -14.50 2.92
CA PHE A 106 -8.70 -14.61 1.93
C PHE A 106 -8.48 -15.85 1.06
N SER A 107 -8.57 -17.00 1.71
CA SER A 107 -8.88 -18.26 1.06
C SER A 107 -9.97 -18.92 1.87
N ASN A 108 -11.10 -19.14 1.19
CA ASN A 108 -12.33 -19.84 1.59
C ASN A 108 -13.52 -18.95 1.97
N SER A 109 -14.58 -19.13 1.16
CA SER A 109 -15.99 -18.74 1.35
C SER A 109 -16.53 -17.69 0.37
N ILE A 110 -16.30 -17.90 -0.92
CA ILE A 110 -17.39 -17.70 -1.89
C ILE A 110 -18.37 -18.84 -1.63
N VAL A 111 -19.48 -18.57 -0.94
CA VAL A 111 -20.78 -19.25 -1.03
C VAL A 111 -21.69 -18.70 0.09
N ALA A 112 -22.91 -18.36 -0.31
CA ALA A 112 -24.13 -18.23 0.51
C ALA A 112 -24.58 -16.85 1.04
N LYS A 113 -25.62 -16.36 0.33
CA LYS A 113 -26.96 -15.98 0.85
C LYS A 113 -27.19 -14.53 1.27
N SER A 114 -27.72 -13.80 0.30
CA SER A 114 -28.88 -12.91 0.42
C SER A 114 -30.01 -13.47 1.30
N LYS A 115 -30.33 -12.82 2.43
CA LYS A 115 -31.65 -12.76 3.11
C LYS A 115 -31.70 -11.46 3.93
N ILE A 116 -32.47 -10.46 3.51
CA ILE A 116 -33.87 -10.19 3.92
C ILE A 116 -34.00 -9.95 5.43
N LEU A 117 -34.23 -8.69 5.79
CA LEU A 117 -34.90 -8.31 7.04
C LEU A 117 -36.09 -7.40 6.67
N LYS A 118 -37.27 -8.02 6.65
CA LYS A 118 -38.59 -7.39 6.79
C LYS A 118 -38.84 -7.17 8.29
N ARG A 119 -39.36 -5.99 8.66
CA ARG A 119 -40.24 -5.67 9.81
C ARG A 119 -40.27 -4.13 9.89
N LEU A 120 -41.39 -3.39 9.92
CA LEU A 120 -42.81 -3.64 10.17
C LEU A 120 -43.63 -2.61 9.38
N ALA A 121 -44.84 -3.01 8.98
CA ALA A 121 -45.90 -2.14 8.46
C ALA A 121 -46.98 -1.94 9.53
N VAL A 122 -47.79 -0.88 9.38
CA VAL A 122 -49.19 -0.60 9.81
C VAL A 122 -49.29 0.95 9.90
N VAL A 123 -50.09 1.68 9.10
CA VAL A 123 -51.56 1.79 9.03
C VAL A 123 -52.03 2.24 7.61
N LYS A 124 -53.30 1.94 7.28
CA LYS A 124 -54.06 1.96 6.01
C LYS A 124 -54.61 3.36 5.58
N PRO A 125 -55.61 3.48 4.66
CA PRO A 125 -55.50 3.54 3.20
C PRO A 125 -56.12 4.84 2.62
N ASP A 126 -55.92 5.15 1.33
CA ASP A 126 -57.01 5.63 0.45
C ASP A 126 -56.56 5.85 -1.00
N MET A 127 -57.58 5.83 -1.86
CA MET A 127 -57.62 5.69 -3.32
C MET A 127 -56.76 6.64 -4.16
N ALA A 128 -56.44 6.16 -5.37
CA ALA A 128 -56.64 6.80 -6.68
C ALA A 128 -55.39 6.86 -7.58
N THR A 129 -55.48 6.12 -8.71
CA THR A 129 -55.29 6.65 -10.06
C THR A 129 -53.88 6.69 -10.69
N THR A 130 -53.83 6.07 -11.88
CA THR A 130 -52.97 6.32 -13.05
C THR A 130 -51.58 5.68 -13.13
N THR A 131 -51.56 4.69 -14.02
CA THR A 131 -50.46 4.20 -14.85
C THR A 131 -49.65 5.32 -15.53
N VAL A 132 -48.34 5.36 -15.28
CA VAL A 132 -47.34 5.79 -16.28
C VAL A 132 -46.03 5.01 -16.08
N SER A 133 -45.62 4.31 -17.13
CA SER A 133 -44.33 3.67 -17.31
C SER A 133 -43.21 4.72 -17.26
N SER A 134 -42.16 4.49 -16.48
CA SER A 134 -40.93 5.29 -16.56
C SER A 134 -39.70 4.39 -16.75
N ALA A 135 -39.05 4.62 -17.88
CA ALA A 135 -37.85 3.96 -18.39
C ALA A 135 -36.64 4.07 -17.42
N PRO A 136 -35.66 3.16 -17.51
CA PRO A 136 -34.50 3.16 -16.63
C PRO A 136 -33.68 4.45 -16.77
N LYS A 137 -33.40 5.09 -15.63
CA LYS A 137 -32.61 6.32 -15.52
C LYS A 137 -31.19 6.08 -16.04
N ARG A 138 -30.88 6.66 -17.20
CA ARG A 138 -29.52 6.82 -17.74
C ARG A 138 -28.62 7.42 -16.66
N THR A 139 -27.62 6.67 -16.22
CA THR A 139 -26.54 7.17 -15.36
C THR A 139 -25.84 8.31 -16.10
N LYS A 140 -26.00 9.53 -15.60
CA LYS A 140 -25.39 10.73 -16.18
C LYS A 140 -23.89 10.61 -15.91
N LEU A 141 -23.10 10.38 -16.97
CA LEU A 141 -21.64 10.43 -16.93
C LEU A 141 -21.26 11.85 -16.50
N THR A 142 -20.90 12.02 -15.24
CA THR A 142 -20.51 13.32 -14.70
C THR A 142 -19.21 13.70 -15.38
N ARG A 143 -19.28 14.63 -16.34
CA ARG A 143 -18.13 15.21 -17.03
C ARG A 143 -17.18 15.74 -15.96
N MET A 144 -16.05 15.06 -15.75
CA MET A 144 -15.01 15.53 -14.84
C MET A 144 -14.64 16.96 -15.27
N SER A 145 -14.73 17.92 -14.35
CA SER A 145 -14.24 19.27 -14.61
C SER A 145 -12.74 19.17 -14.88
N VAL A 146 -12.30 19.64 -16.05
CA VAL A 146 -10.90 19.61 -16.42
C VAL A 146 -10.20 20.73 -15.65
N LYS A 147 -9.67 20.42 -14.46
CA LYS A 147 -8.83 21.33 -13.70
C LYS A 147 -7.50 21.49 -14.45
N THR A 148 -7.11 22.72 -14.78
CA THR A 148 -5.83 23.02 -15.41
C THR A 148 -4.68 22.50 -14.54
N ARG A 149 -3.77 21.74 -15.15
CA ARG A 149 -2.63 21.12 -14.45
C ARG A 149 -1.36 21.92 -14.75
N ARG A 150 -0.65 22.31 -13.70
CA ARG A 150 0.59 23.09 -13.81
C ARG A 150 1.76 22.20 -14.27
N VAL A 151 2.50 22.64 -15.28
CA VAL A 151 3.67 21.92 -15.81
C VAL A 151 4.93 22.74 -15.66
N GLN A 152 6.05 22.06 -15.40
CA GLN A 152 7.35 22.74 -15.36
C GLN A 152 7.83 23.04 -16.80
N PRO A 153 8.54 24.16 -17.02
CA PRO A 153 9.25 24.40 -18.27
C PRO A 153 10.28 23.31 -18.54
N ILE A 154 10.46 22.95 -19.81
CA ILE A 154 11.42 21.94 -20.26
C ILE A 154 12.25 22.47 -21.41
N ASP A 155 13.46 21.94 -21.56
CA ASP A 155 14.32 22.31 -22.68
C ASP A 155 13.85 21.64 -23.96
N ARG A 156 13.71 22.44 -25.02
CA ARG A 156 13.33 21.97 -26.36
C ARG A 156 14.44 22.21 -27.36
N ASP A 157 14.51 21.38 -28.39
CA ASP A 157 15.42 21.56 -29.52
C ASP A 157 14.92 22.64 -30.49
N SER A 158 15.66 22.89 -31.57
CA SER A 158 15.28 23.87 -32.59
C SER A 158 13.99 23.52 -33.34
N GLN A 159 13.54 22.26 -33.27
CA GLN A 159 12.30 21.77 -33.86
C GLN A 159 11.13 21.80 -32.85
N GLY A 160 11.38 22.27 -31.62
CA GLY A 160 10.39 22.31 -30.55
C GLY A 160 10.18 20.96 -29.84
N ASN A 161 10.95 19.92 -30.16
CA ASN A 161 10.86 18.63 -29.48
C ASN A 161 11.56 18.70 -28.12
N PRO A 162 11.06 17.99 -27.09
CA PRO A 162 11.76 17.87 -25.81
C PRO A 162 13.16 17.29 -25.98
N LYS A 163 14.17 17.91 -25.37
CA LYS A 163 15.52 17.35 -25.32
C LYS A 163 15.56 16.21 -24.32
N LEU A 164 15.75 14.98 -24.79
CA LEU A 164 15.90 13.80 -23.95
C LEU A 164 17.38 13.40 -23.82
N PRO A 165 17.81 12.81 -22.68
CA PRO A 165 17.00 12.54 -21.48
C PRO A 165 16.61 13.80 -20.70
N GLN A 166 15.37 13.87 -20.22
CA GLN A 166 14.84 15.03 -19.48
C GLN A 166 14.53 14.64 -18.04
N GLN A 167 15.14 15.34 -17.08
CA GLN A 167 14.81 15.19 -15.66
C GLN A 167 13.49 15.90 -15.34
N ILE A 168 12.54 15.17 -14.74
CA ILE A 168 11.22 15.65 -14.35
C ILE A 168 10.86 15.08 -12.98
N GLY A 169 10.93 15.92 -11.93
CA GLY A 169 10.74 15.44 -10.57
C GLY A 169 11.84 14.45 -10.17
N VAL A 170 11.45 13.30 -9.61
CA VAL A 170 12.34 12.17 -9.29
C VAL A 170 12.53 11.19 -10.45
N LEU A 171 11.92 11.47 -11.61
CA LEU A 171 11.97 10.62 -12.80
C LEU A 171 12.87 11.27 -13.85
N THR A 172 13.52 10.42 -14.64
CA THR A 172 14.23 10.82 -15.85
C THR A 172 13.51 10.20 -17.04
N VAL A 173 12.97 11.03 -17.93
CA VAL A 173 12.37 10.56 -19.18
C VAL A 173 13.49 10.29 -20.18
N LEU A 174 13.62 9.04 -20.60
CA LEU A 174 14.65 8.59 -21.54
C LEU A 174 14.11 8.54 -22.98
N ASN A 175 12.84 8.12 -23.14
CA ASN A 175 12.15 8.07 -24.42
C ASN A 175 10.64 8.29 -24.21
N LEU A 176 10.00 9.10 -25.05
CA LEU A 176 8.55 9.32 -25.01
C LEU A 176 7.75 8.23 -25.73
N GLY A 177 8.38 7.45 -26.60
CA GLY A 177 7.74 6.39 -27.37
C GLY A 177 6.82 6.90 -28.49
N ALA A 178 5.99 6.02 -29.02
CA ALA A 178 5.03 6.30 -30.08
C ALA A 178 3.62 5.84 -29.68
N ILE A 179 2.63 6.68 -29.96
CA ILE A 179 1.24 6.38 -29.67
C ILE A 179 0.72 5.35 -30.65
N VAL A 180 0.03 4.35 -30.10
CA VAL A 180 -0.67 3.31 -30.86
C VAL A 180 -2.13 3.72 -30.97
N THR A 181 -2.61 3.97 -32.20
CA THR A 181 -3.98 4.46 -32.47
C THR A 181 -4.91 3.38 -33.01
N ASP A 182 -4.36 2.28 -33.54
CA ASP A 182 -5.11 1.18 -34.14
C ASP A 182 -5.74 0.23 -33.10
N ARG A 183 -5.22 0.21 -31.87
CA ARG A 183 -5.62 -0.68 -30.78
C ARG A 183 -6.09 0.10 -29.55
N PRO A 184 -7.32 -0.15 -29.04
CA PRO A 184 -7.92 0.66 -27.98
C PRO A 184 -7.33 0.42 -26.59
N THR A 185 -6.52 -0.62 -26.40
CA THR A 185 -5.94 -1.03 -25.11
C THR A 185 -4.69 -0.23 -24.71
N PHE A 186 -4.16 0.59 -25.62
CA PHE A 186 -2.95 1.41 -25.41
C PHE A 186 -3.25 2.80 -24.81
N HIS A 187 -4.49 3.04 -24.39
CA HIS A 187 -4.87 4.19 -23.58
C HIS A 187 -6.12 3.86 -22.76
N ASN A 188 -6.42 4.73 -21.81
CA ASN A 188 -7.71 4.77 -21.14
C ASN A 188 -8.15 6.24 -21.02
N GLU A 189 -9.20 6.50 -20.24
CA GLU A 189 -9.70 7.87 -20.04
C GLU A 189 -8.67 8.84 -19.46
N ARG A 190 -7.68 8.33 -18.72
CA ARG A 190 -6.72 9.15 -17.95
C ARG A 190 -5.32 9.17 -18.51
N TYR A 191 -4.87 8.07 -19.10
CA TYR A 191 -3.48 7.85 -19.48
C TYR A 191 -3.36 7.26 -20.88
N ILE A 192 -2.28 7.62 -21.55
CA ILE A 192 -1.84 7.05 -22.83
C ILE A 192 -0.60 6.21 -22.52
N PHE A 193 -0.45 5.06 -23.19
CA PHE A 193 0.65 4.11 -23.00
C PHE A 193 1.47 3.96 -24.29
N PRO A 194 2.35 4.93 -24.63
CA PRO A 194 3.11 4.88 -25.88
C PRO A 194 4.09 3.71 -25.89
N VAL A 195 4.18 2.97 -26.99
CA VAL A 195 5.18 1.91 -27.17
C VAL A 195 6.57 2.54 -27.25
N GLY A 196 7.53 1.99 -26.51
CA GLY A 196 8.90 2.52 -26.42
C GLY A 196 9.06 3.62 -25.36
N TYR A 197 7.97 4.08 -24.72
CA TYR A 197 8.07 5.01 -23.60
C TYR A 197 8.96 4.42 -22.51
N THR A 198 9.97 5.19 -22.08
CA THR A 198 11.00 4.74 -21.15
C THR A 198 11.29 5.84 -20.13
N VAL A 199 11.18 5.51 -18.85
CA VAL A 199 11.60 6.37 -17.72
C VAL A 199 12.50 5.62 -16.77
N SER A 200 13.35 6.33 -16.04
CA SER A 200 14.12 5.75 -14.94
C SER A 200 13.98 6.58 -13.67
N ARG A 201 14.22 5.92 -12.52
CA ARG A 201 14.35 6.56 -11.22
C ARG A 201 15.21 5.73 -10.28
N THR A 202 15.84 6.39 -9.33
CA THR A 202 16.46 5.71 -8.19
C THR A 202 15.38 5.13 -7.28
N TYR A 203 15.58 3.90 -6.82
CA TYR A 203 14.70 3.21 -5.88
C TYR A 203 15.52 2.20 -5.06
N PRO A 204 15.07 1.80 -3.86
CA PRO A 204 15.71 0.72 -3.11
C PRO A 204 15.91 -0.54 -3.95
N SER A 205 17.11 -1.12 -3.85
CA SER A 205 17.47 -2.34 -4.59
C SER A 205 16.58 -3.52 -4.19
N MET A 206 16.33 -4.43 -5.14
CA MET A 206 15.60 -5.68 -4.91
C MET A 206 16.51 -6.84 -4.49
N ILE A 207 17.84 -6.65 -4.48
CA ILE A 207 18.82 -7.69 -4.13
C ILE A 207 19.80 -7.26 -3.04
N ASP A 208 19.97 -5.96 -2.82
CA ASP A 208 20.81 -5.42 -1.77
C ASP A 208 19.97 -4.55 -0.81
N PRO A 209 19.81 -4.95 0.47
CA PRO A 209 19.03 -4.18 1.44
C PRO A 209 19.67 -2.83 1.80
N HIS A 210 20.96 -2.65 1.52
CA HIS A 210 21.75 -1.48 1.93
C HIS A 210 22.04 -0.51 0.78
N SER A 211 21.50 -0.73 -0.41
CA SER A 211 21.69 0.21 -1.53
C SER A 211 20.39 0.52 -2.25
N ASN A 212 20.47 1.58 -3.05
CA ASN A 212 19.48 1.92 -4.05
C ASN A 212 20.09 1.70 -5.43
N THR A 213 19.22 1.44 -6.39
CA THR A 213 19.57 1.15 -7.78
C THR A 213 18.70 1.98 -8.71
N VAL A 214 19.13 2.14 -9.96
CA VAL A 214 18.30 2.76 -10.98
C VAL A 214 17.32 1.71 -11.50
N ILE A 215 16.02 2.00 -11.37
CA ILE A 215 14.94 1.20 -11.93
C ILE A 215 14.46 1.88 -13.22
N THR A 216 14.55 1.16 -14.34
CA THR A 216 14.08 1.60 -15.66
C THR A 216 12.75 0.94 -15.98
N SER A 217 11.72 1.73 -16.23
CA SER A 217 10.38 1.32 -16.61
C SER A 217 10.14 1.60 -18.10
N THR A 218 9.75 0.58 -18.87
CA THR A 218 9.53 0.66 -20.32
C THR A 218 8.17 0.11 -20.69
N ILE A 219 7.48 0.75 -21.63
CA ILE A 219 6.27 0.20 -22.26
C ILE A 219 6.67 -0.50 -23.56
N VAL A 220 6.34 -1.78 -23.67
CA VAL A 220 6.63 -2.61 -24.85
C VAL A 220 5.32 -3.00 -25.52
N ASP A 221 5.35 -3.16 -26.85
CA ASP A 221 4.21 -3.69 -27.59
C ASP A 221 4.00 -5.18 -27.26
N GLY A 222 2.87 -5.50 -26.61
CA GLY A 222 2.49 -6.88 -26.28
C GLY A 222 1.58 -7.54 -27.30
N GLY A 223 1.39 -6.95 -28.48
CA GLY A 223 0.40 -7.35 -29.47
C GLY A 223 -0.97 -6.76 -29.12
N ASP A 224 -1.76 -7.45 -28.30
CA ASP A 224 -3.14 -7.00 -28.02
C ASP A 224 -3.22 -5.86 -27.01
N ALA A 225 -2.17 -5.64 -26.21
CA ALA A 225 -2.14 -4.67 -25.12
C ALA A 225 -0.69 -4.26 -24.78
N PRO A 226 -0.48 -3.11 -24.13
CA PRO A 226 0.85 -2.72 -23.65
C PRO A 226 1.38 -3.69 -22.59
N ARG A 227 2.68 -3.96 -22.62
CA ARG A 227 3.40 -4.65 -21.54
C ARG A 227 4.25 -3.64 -20.77
N PHE A 228 4.18 -3.73 -19.46
CA PHE A 228 4.88 -2.85 -18.54
C PHE A 228 6.12 -3.60 -18.04
N HIS A 229 7.28 -3.22 -18.57
CA HIS A 229 8.58 -3.82 -18.26
C HIS A 229 9.30 -2.96 -17.22
N VAL A 230 9.87 -3.60 -16.20
CA VAL A 230 10.73 -2.95 -15.22
C VAL A 230 12.04 -3.72 -15.10
N VAL A 231 13.16 -3.01 -15.25
CA VAL A 231 14.51 -3.56 -15.16
C VAL A 231 15.29 -2.77 -14.12
N ALA A 232 15.92 -3.45 -13.18
CA ALA A 232 16.82 -2.83 -12.23
C ALA A 232 18.26 -2.90 -12.77
N ALA A 233 19.03 -1.83 -12.60
CA ALA A 233 20.41 -1.76 -13.12
C ALA A 233 21.33 -2.83 -12.52
N ASP A 234 21.07 -3.23 -11.27
CA ASP A 234 21.75 -4.28 -10.51
C ASP A 234 21.17 -5.69 -10.75
N MET A 235 20.05 -5.81 -11.49
CA MET A 235 19.43 -7.07 -11.90
C MET A 235 18.95 -7.00 -13.36
N PRO A 236 19.88 -6.83 -14.34
CA PRO A 236 19.51 -6.57 -15.74
C PRO A 236 18.90 -7.79 -16.46
N HIS A 237 19.15 -9.00 -15.98
CA HIS A 237 18.74 -10.25 -16.62
C HIS A 237 17.38 -10.80 -16.14
N GLU A 238 16.75 -10.16 -15.15
CA GLU A 238 15.44 -10.56 -14.65
C GLU A 238 14.41 -9.42 -14.78
N PRO A 239 13.97 -9.10 -16.01
CA PRO A 239 12.95 -8.09 -16.21
C PRO A 239 11.63 -8.51 -15.56
N ILE A 240 11.02 -7.59 -14.82
CA ILE A 240 9.65 -7.76 -14.32
C ILE A 240 8.69 -7.28 -15.40
N ILE A 241 7.82 -8.17 -15.87
CA ILE A 241 6.86 -7.88 -16.95
C ILE A 241 5.45 -8.10 -16.42
N ALA A 242 4.58 -7.10 -16.60
CA ALA A 242 3.18 -7.18 -16.20
C ALA A 242 2.23 -6.53 -17.21
N ASN A 243 0.93 -6.78 -17.03
CA ASN A 243 -0.15 -6.25 -17.87
C ASN A 243 -0.62 -4.86 -17.43
N SER A 244 -0.06 -4.34 -16.34
CA SER A 244 -0.36 -3.01 -15.83
C SER A 244 0.86 -2.41 -15.15
N ALA A 245 0.96 -1.08 -15.16
CA ALA A 245 2.02 -0.35 -14.47
C ALA A 245 2.07 -0.69 -12.97
N THR A 246 0.91 -0.80 -12.33
CA THR A 246 0.81 -1.18 -10.91
C THR A 246 1.28 -2.61 -10.70
N GLY A 247 0.89 -3.56 -11.54
CA GLY A 247 1.32 -4.95 -11.44
C GLY A 247 2.84 -5.09 -11.47
N ALA A 248 3.53 -4.38 -12.37
CA ALA A 248 4.98 -4.41 -12.45
C ALA A 248 5.63 -3.82 -11.18
N TRP A 249 5.19 -2.64 -10.73
CA TRP A 249 5.76 -1.98 -9.56
C TRP A 249 5.42 -2.64 -8.23
N THR A 250 4.29 -3.34 -8.11
CA THR A 250 3.98 -4.15 -6.93
C THR A 250 5.05 -5.22 -6.70
N VAL A 251 5.57 -5.85 -7.75
CA VAL A 251 6.65 -6.84 -7.63
C VAL A 251 7.94 -6.17 -7.15
N VAL A 252 8.29 -5.00 -7.68
CA VAL A 252 9.48 -4.24 -7.26
C VAL A 252 9.40 -3.86 -5.78
N VAL A 253 8.28 -3.26 -5.38
CA VAL A 253 8.03 -2.81 -4.02
C VAL A 253 8.08 -3.99 -3.05
N ARG A 254 7.42 -5.09 -3.41
CA ARG A 254 7.41 -6.32 -2.60
C ARG A 254 8.82 -6.87 -2.41
N ARG A 255 9.57 -7.12 -3.50
CA ARG A 255 10.95 -7.67 -3.42
C ARG A 255 11.87 -6.76 -2.61
N SER A 256 11.81 -5.45 -2.83
CA SER A 256 12.58 -4.46 -2.07
C SER A 256 12.26 -4.47 -0.56
N ASN A 257 10.99 -4.67 -0.20
CA ASN A 257 10.59 -4.72 1.21
C ASN A 257 10.94 -6.07 1.86
N GLU A 258 10.79 -7.17 1.13
CA GLU A 258 11.13 -8.53 1.58
C GLU A 258 12.58 -8.63 2.04
N ILE A 259 13.53 -8.13 1.25
CA ILE A 259 14.96 -8.18 1.62
C ILE A 259 15.32 -7.25 2.79
N ARG A 260 14.45 -6.29 3.12
CA ARG A 260 14.64 -5.32 4.22
C ARG A 260 13.85 -5.68 5.47
N HIS A 261 13.19 -6.84 5.49
CA HIS A 261 12.35 -7.30 6.60
C HIS A 261 11.35 -6.22 7.07
N ARG A 262 10.75 -5.50 6.11
CA ARG A 262 9.72 -4.50 6.41
C ARG A 262 8.35 -5.16 6.38
N ASP A 263 7.67 -5.15 7.52
CA ASP A 263 6.32 -5.73 7.66
C ASP A 263 5.24 -4.90 6.91
N HIS A 264 5.53 -3.64 6.62
CA HIS A 264 4.60 -2.75 5.94
C HIS A 264 4.66 -2.90 4.41
N SER A 265 3.51 -3.25 3.81
CA SER A 265 3.31 -3.20 2.37
C SER A 265 3.09 -1.76 1.93
N ASN A 266 4.14 -1.11 1.40
CA ASN A 266 3.98 0.15 0.69
C ASN A 266 3.00 -0.05 -0.48
N SER A 267 1.92 0.73 -0.54
CA SER A 267 1.02 0.68 -1.69
C SER A 267 1.75 1.18 -2.94
N ALA A 268 1.82 0.34 -3.99
CA ALA A 268 2.47 0.70 -5.23
C ALA A 268 1.49 1.50 -6.12
N SER A 269 1.84 2.74 -6.45
CA SER A 269 1.11 3.53 -7.45
C SER A 269 1.85 3.47 -8.78
N GLY A 270 1.59 2.44 -9.57
CA GLY A 270 2.22 2.22 -10.89
C GLY A 270 2.21 3.45 -11.81
N PRO A 271 1.07 4.15 -11.98
CA PRO A 271 1.03 5.35 -12.81
C PRO A 271 1.90 6.51 -12.30
N ASP A 272 2.20 6.58 -11.00
CA ASP A 272 3.14 7.57 -10.46
C ASP A 272 4.58 7.17 -10.79
N TYR A 273 4.91 5.89 -10.64
CA TYR A 273 6.26 5.39 -10.91
C TYR A 273 6.63 5.37 -12.40
N TYR A 274 5.64 5.18 -13.28
CA TYR A 274 5.83 5.38 -14.73
C TYR A 274 5.72 6.86 -15.13
N GLY A 275 5.30 7.76 -14.23
CA GLY A 275 5.20 9.20 -14.51
C GLY A 275 3.93 9.66 -15.20
N PHE A 276 2.96 8.79 -15.51
CA PHE A 276 1.71 9.18 -16.19
C PHE A 276 0.86 10.18 -15.40
N LYS A 277 1.00 10.19 -14.06
CA LYS A 277 0.37 11.23 -13.22
C LYS A 277 1.18 12.51 -13.11
N HIS A 278 2.43 12.55 -13.54
CA HIS A 278 3.20 13.79 -13.50
C HIS A 278 2.67 14.75 -14.59
N PRO A 279 2.21 15.97 -14.27
CA PRO A 279 1.62 16.88 -15.26
C PRO A 279 2.50 17.12 -16.48
N THR A 280 3.78 17.41 -16.27
CA THR A 280 4.73 17.64 -17.37
C THR A 280 4.87 16.43 -18.28
N ILE A 281 5.00 15.21 -17.74
CA ILE A 281 5.13 13.99 -18.54
C ILE A 281 3.82 13.71 -19.28
N ALA A 282 2.67 13.87 -18.62
CA ALA A 282 1.37 13.72 -19.26
C ALA A 282 1.18 14.70 -20.42
N ASN A 283 1.63 15.96 -20.26
CA ASN A 283 1.63 16.94 -21.33
C ASN A 283 2.53 16.52 -22.50
N LEU A 284 3.76 16.08 -22.20
CA LEU A 284 4.71 15.58 -23.19
C LEU A 284 4.16 14.40 -24.00
N ILE A 285 3.48 13.46 -23.33
CA ILE A 285 2.85 12.32 -23.99
C ILE A 285 1.65 12.78 -24.83
N GLN A 286 0.83 13.72 -24.32
CA GLN A 286 -0.33 14.25 -25.05
C GLN A 286 0.07 15.03 -26.31
N ASP A 287 1.24 15.66 -26.31
CA ASP A 287 1.82 16.38 -27.46
C ASP A 287 2.33 15.44 -28.58
N LEU A 288 2.42 14.13 -28.33
CA LEU A 288 2.87 13.18 -29.35
C LEU A 288 1.85 13.04 -30.51
N PRO A 289 2.34 12.79 -31.74
CA PRO A 289 1.47 12.44 -32.87
C PRO A 289 0.56 11.24 -32.55
N GLY A 290 -0.71 11.31 -32.95
CA GLY A 290 -1.72 10.30 -32.62
C GLY A 290 -2.55 10.60 -31.35
N ALA A 291 -2.08 11.54 -30.51
CA ALA A 291 -2.81 12.26 -29.46
C ALA A 291 -4.34 12.31 -29.63
N ARG A 292 -4.72 12.93 -30.75
CA ARG A 292 -6.09 13.35 -31.05
C ARG A 292 -6.98 12.21 -31.55
N ASP A 293 -6.39 11.08 -31.96
CA ASP A 293 -7.12 9.95 -32.54
C ASP A 293 -7.63 8.97 -31.45
N LEU A 294 -7.20 9.16 -30.20
CA LEU A 294 -7.52 8.30 -29.07
C LEU A 294 -8.93 8.54 -28.54
N LYS A 295 -9.89 7.73 -29.00
CA LYS A 295 -11.33 7.90 -28.73
C LYS A 295 -11.75 7.95 -27.26
N GLN A 296 -11.03 7.25 -26.38
CA GLN A 296 -11.38 7.17 -24.95
C GLN A 296 -10.61 8.15 -24.09
N TYR A 297 -9.50 8.69 -24.59
CA TYR A 297 -8.63 9.57 -23.81
C TYR A 297 -9.32 10.92 -23.58
N VAL A 298 -9.40 11.35 -22.32
CA VAL A 298 -9.96 12.66 -21.97
C VAL A 298 -8.84 13.69 -22.08
N TRP A 299 -8.96 14.59 -23.05
CA TRP A 299 -8.00 15.67 -23.27
C TRP A 299 -7.81 16.51 -22.00
N GLN A 300 -6.54 16.73 -21.63
CA GLN A 300 -6.17 17.46 -20.42
C GLN A 300 -5.65 18.85 -20.77
N THR A 301 -5.96 19.82 -19.91
CA THR A 301 -5.47 21.21 -20.03
C THR A 301 -4.25 21.40 -19.14
N PHE A 302 -3.17 21.93 -19.73
CA PHE A 302 -1.91 22.19 -19.06
C PHE A 302 -1.55 23.66 -19.17
N GLU A 303 -0.90 24.18 -18.13
CA GLU A 303 -0.42 25.57 -18.07
C GLU A 303 1.00 25.56 -17.52
N GLU A 304 1.92 26.23 -18.22
CA GLU A 304 3.31 26.32 -17.77
C GLU A 304 3.39 27.19 -16.51
N MET A 305 4.20 26.73 -15.55
CA MET A 305 4.43 27.45 -14.32
C MET A 305 5.31 28.68 -14.52
N GLU A 306 4.98 29.76 -13.80
CA GLU A 306 5.86 30.92 -13.67
C GLU A 306 7.29 30.51 -13.25
N PRO A 307 8.35 31.11 -13.84
CA PRO A 307 9.74 30.68 -13.63
C PRO A 307 10.17 30.56 -12.16
N ARG A 308 9.69 31.47 -11.30
CA ARG A 308 9.97 31.45 -9.85
C ARG A 308 9.37 30.23 -9.17
N ALA A 309 8.11 29.90 -9.51
CA ALA A 309 7.43 28.73 -8.95
C ALA A 309 8.07 27.44 -9.49
N ALA A 310 8.41 27.41 -10.78
CA ALA A 310 9.09 26.29 -11.41
C ALA A 310 10.43 25.99 -10.73
N LYS A 311 11.24 27.03 -10.46
CA LYS A 311 12.53 26.89 -9.76
C LYS A 311 12.38 26.24 -8.38
N GLY A 312 11.35 26.61 -7.63
CA GLY A 312 11.07 26.02 -6.32
C GLY A 312 10.74 24.52 -6.40
N VAL A 313 9.87 24.14 -7.34
CA VAL A 313 9.51 22.73 -7.57
C VAL A 313 10.71 21.91 -8.02
N MET A 314 11.52 22.45 -8.94
CA MET A 314 12.72 21.77 -9.43
C MET A 314 13.77 21.58 -8.32
N ALA A 315 13.99 22.58 -7.46
CA ALA A 315 14.91 22.46 -6.33
C ALA A 315 14.43 21.43 -5.29
N ALA A 316 13.13 21.37 -5.01
CA ALA A 316 12.55 20.35 -4.12
C ALA A 316 12.69 18.94 -4.70
N ALA A 317 12.48 18.78 -6.01
CA ALA A 317 12.67 17.54 -6.72
C ALA A 317 14.14 17.07 -6.68
N GLU A 318 15.07 17.99 -6.92
CA GLU A 318 16.51 17.71 -6.86
C GLU A 318 16.95 17.26 -5.47
N LYS A 319 16.52 17.96 -4.41
CA LYS A 319 16.78 17.54 -3.03
C LYS A 319 16.24 16.14 -2.74
N LYS A 320 15.01 15.85 -3.19
CA LYS A 320 14.40 14.52 -3.02
C LYS A 320 15.19 13.45 -3.76
N ARG A 321 15.59 13.70 -5.01
CA ARG A 321 16.41 12.76 -5.80
C ARG A 321 17.77 12.52 -5.14
N GLY A 322 18.47 13.58 -4.74
CA GLY A 322 19.76 13.45 -4.07
C GLY A 322 19.69 12.64 -2.77
N ASN A 323 18.58 12.78 -2.03
CA ASN A 323 18.33 11.92 -0.87
C ASN A 323 18.14 10.44 -1.25
N LEU A 324 17.44 10.14 -2.33
CA LEU A 324 17.33 8.77 -2.85
C LEU A 324 18.68 8.23 -3.37
N GLU A 325 19.56 9.07 -3.89
CA GLU A 325 20.89 8.63 -4.37
C GLU A 325 21.87 8.37 -3.21
N GLN A 326 21.80 9.15 -2.13
CA GLN A 326 22.66 8.97 -0.96
C GLN A 326 22.19 7.85 -0.01
N MET A 327 20.89 7.64 0.13
CA MET A 327 20.36 6.70 1.14
C MET A 327 20.27 5.27 0.61
N GLY A 328 21.30 4.49 0.89
CA GLY A 328 21.18 3.05 1.06
C GLY A 328 20.34 2.71 2.30
N SER A 329 19.02 2.58 2.12
CA SER A 329 18.00 2.45 3.19
C SER A 329 17.84 3.69 4.07
N ALA A 330 16.65 4.31 4.02
CA ALA A 330 16.24 5.43 4.88
C ALA A 330 16.22 5.14 6.40
N ASN A 331 16.59 3.92 6.82
CA ASN A 331 16.53 3.44 8.20
C ASN A 331 17.89 3.01 8.77
N LYS A 332 19.03 3.47 8.22
CA LYS A 332 20.31 3.23 8.90
C LYS A 332 20.38 4.13 10.14
N LYS A 333 19.74 3.71 11.25
CA LYS A 333 20.23 4.07 12.58
C LYS A 333 21.67 3.54 12.61
N LEU A 334 22.62 4.45 12.83
CA LEU A 334 24.00 4.06 13.12
C LEU A 334 23.96 3.03 14.25
N PRO A 335 24.71 1.92 14.17
CA PRO A 335 24.91 1.09 15.35
C PRO A 335 25.46 1.99 16.46
N GLU A 336 24.83 1.99 17.63
CA GLU A 336 25.50 2.50 18.83
C GLU A 336 26.81 1.71 18.94
N GLU A 337 27.93 2.44 18.95
CA GLU A 337 29.22 1.86 19.26
C GLU A 337 29.09 1.23 20.64
N TYR A 338 29.19 -0.10 20.71
CA TYR A 338 29.41 -0.78 21.97
C TYR A 338 30.84 -0.43 22.37
N GLU A 339 30.97 0.50 23.32
CA GLU A 339 32.20 0.64 24.09
C GLU A 339 32.41 -0.71 24.80
N GLU A 340 33.45 -1.44 24.35
CA GLU A 340 34.00 -2.55 25.11
C GLU A 340 34.56 -1.95 26.40
N GLU A 341 33.82 -2.06 27.50
CA GLU A 341 34.39 -1.88 28.84
C GLU A 341 35.40 -3.01 29.04
N GLU A 342 36.68 -2.64 28.99
CA GLU A 342 37.81 -3.48 29.39
C GLU A 342 37.55 -4.02 30.81
N GLU A 343 37.40 -5.34 30.95
CA GLU A 343 37.44 -5.99 32.26
C GLU A 343 38.87 -5.82 32.83
N GLU A 344 39.00 -4.97 33.85
CA GLU A 344 40.20 -4.87 34.69
C GLU A 344 40.46 -6.23 35.37
N GLU A 345 41.42 -7.01 34.83
CA GLU A 345 42.09 -8.08 35.56
C GLU A 345 43.00 -7.48 36.66
N GLU A 346 42.43 -7.10 37.80
CA GLU A 346 43.17 -6.89 39.05
C GLU A 346 42.44 -7.54 40.23
N ASP A 347 42.56 -8.87 40.39
CA ASP A 347 42.80 -9.50 41.71
C ASP A 347 42.90 -11.03 41.63
N LEU A 348 44.08 -11.56 41.29
CA LEU A 348 44.44 -12.97 41.55
C LEU A 348 45.88 -13.15 42.04
N SER A 349 46.45 -12.15 42.74
CA SER A 349 47.80 -12.27 43.33
C SER A 349 47.84 -12.45 44.85
N LEU A 350 46.71 -12.64 45.55
CA LEU A 350 46.66 -12.69 47.02
C LEU A 350 46.10 -13.97 47.65
N ILE A 351 46.27 -15.12 46.98
CA ILE A 351 46.16 -16.44 47.64
C ILE A 351 47.28 -17.36 47.13
N SER A 352 48.54 -17.07 47.47
CA SER A 352 49.60 -18.11 47.42
C SER A 352 50.76 -17.96 48.41
N GLU A 353 50.67 -17.09 49.43
CA GLU A 353 51.61 -17.13 50.56
C GLU A 353 50.88 -16.81 51.88
N LEU A 354 50.38 -17.86 52.55
CA LEU A 354 50.52 -18.13 53.99
C LEU A 354 49.84 -19.45 54.38
#